data_AF-A8H3M1-F1
#
_entry.id   AF-A8H3M1-F1
#
_cell.length_a   1.000
_cell.length_b   1.000
_cell.length_c   1.000
_cell.angle_alpha   90.00
_cell.angle_beta   90.00
_cell.angle_gamma   90.00
#
_symmetry.space_group_name_H-M   'P 1'
#
loop_
_entity.id
_entity.type
_entity.pdbx_description
1 polymer ?
#
loop_
_entity_poly.entity_id
_entity_poly.type
_entity_poly.pdbx_seq_one_letter_code
_entity_poly.pdbx_strand_id
1 'polypeptide(L)'
;MFAKINLALIVLGASTLAFNSQAGEAEDAFVSELADCAAYYHIASDAISAMDAPQMAAVVDRLTLSGEQASQLAKQYQTEEQVSAAIIAAEKKHQSTMPNGKSLGPLMGKYKETCKSILAQPEKRLDYWTMVTM
;
A
#
# COMPACT_ATOMS: atom_id res chain seq x y z
N MET A 1 -56.13 12.52 47.30
CA MET A 1 -55.81 12.02 45.96
C MET A 1 -54.29 12.05 45.82
N PHE A 2 -53.61 10.91 45.98
CA PHE A 2 -52.16 10.82 45.85
C PHE A 2 -51.83 10.25 44.47
N ALA A 3 -51.27 11.08 43.60
CA ALA A 3 -50.85 10.70 42.26
C ALA A 3 -49.52 9.93 42.33
N LYS A 4 -49.53 8.71 41.76
CA LYS A 4 -48.37 7.83 41.60
C LYS A 4 -47.43 8.43 40.55
N ILE A 5 -46.22 8.80 40.95
CA ILE A 5 -45.14 9.14 40.01
C ILE A 5 -44.45 7.84 39.63
N ASN A 6 -44.69 7.38 38.41
CA ASN A 6 -44.02 6.22 37.85
C ASN A 6 -42.60 6.60 37.45
N LEU A 7 -41.63 6.00 38.14
CA LEU A 7 -40.21 5.97 37.80
C LEU A 7 -40.04 5.10 36.54
N ALA A 8 -39.94 5.72 35.37
CA ALA A 8 -39.55 5.04 34.13
C ALA A 8 -38.12 5.43 33.76
N LEU A 9 -37.17 4.66 34.30
CA LEU A 9 -35.78 4.56 33.85
C LEU A 9 -35.74 3.56 32.68
N ILE A 10 -35.47 4.02 31.45
CA ILE A 10 -35.06 3.17 30.32
C ILE A 10 -34.01 3.98 29.53
N VAL A 11 -32.75 3.92 29.94
CA VAL A 11 -31.67 3.07 29.40
C VAL A 11 -31.24 3.47 27.98
N LEU A 12 -30.00 3.99 27.96
CA LEU A 12 -29.12 4.25 26.82
C LEU A 12 -29.20 3.17 25.72
N GLY A 13 -29.54 3.59 24.52
CA GLY A 13 -29.24 2.86 23.28
C GLY A 13 -27.99 3.44 22.62
N ALA A 14 -26.80 3.17 23.19
CA ALA A 14 -25.53 3.42 22.51
C ALA A 14 -25.22 2.20 21.63
N SER A 15 -25.48 2.30 20.32
CA SER A 15 -25.18 1.22 19.38
C SER A 15 -24.90 1.74 17.98
N THR A 16 -23.82 2.51 17.79
CA THR A 16 -23.26 2.76 16.44
C THR A 16 -21.76 3.09 16.51
N LEU A 17 -20.89 2.13 16.87
CA LEU A 17 -19.44 2.24 16.64
C LEU A 17 -18.86 0.86 16.30
N ALA A 18 -19.22 0.30 15.14
CA ALA A 18 -18.62 -0.94 14.66
C ALA A 18 -18.38 -0.97 13.14
N PHE A 19 -18.39 0.17 12.45
CA PHE A 19 -18.23 0.24 10.98
C PHE A 19 -16.87 0.81 10.51
N ASN A 20 -15.96 1.17 11.41
CA ASN A 20 -14.69 1.79 11.03
C ASN A 20 -13.47 0.85 10.98
N SER A 21 -13.57 -0.40 11.47
CA SER A 21 -12.42 -1.32 11.42
C SER A 21 -12.16 -1.88 10.02
N GLN A 22 -13.23 -2.10 9.23
CA GLN A 22 -13.12 -2.80 7.94
C GLN A 22 -12.53 -1.92 6.82
N ALA A 23 -12.81 -0.62 6.84
CA ALA A 23 -12.20 0.32 5.90
C ALA A 23 -10.68 0.44 6.14
N GLY A 24 -10.26 0.45 7.41
CA GLY A 24 -8.85 0.55 7.78
C GLY A 24 -8.03 -0.66 7.33
N GLU A 25 -8.55 -1.89 7.47
CA GLU A 25 -7.82 -3.11 7.07
C GLU A 25 -7.58 -3.18 5.55
N ALA A 26 -8.56 -2.76 4.74
CA ALA A 26 -8.43 -2.71 3.29
C ALA A 26 -7.40 -1.66 2.84
N GLU A 27 -7.45 -0.47 3.44
CA GLU A 27 -6.51 0.62 3.19
C GLU A 27 -5.09 0.23 3.61
N ASP A 28 -4.93 -0.43 4.76
CA ASP A 28 -3.63 -0.92 5.23
C ASP A 28 -3.04 -1.98 4.30
N ALA A 29 -3.85 -2.93 3.82
CA ALA A 29 -3.43 -3.93 2.85
C ALA A 29 -3.05 -3.30 1.50
N PHE A 30 -3.83 -2.31 1.05
CA PHE A 30 -3.56 -1.57 -0.17
C PHE A 30 -2.27 -0.74 -0.08
N VAL A 31 -2.05 -0.03 1.03
CA VAL A 31 -0.81 0.73 1.29
C VAL A 31 0.40 -0.20 1.37
N SER A 32 0.27 -1.36 2.02
CA SER A 32 1.33 -2.37 2.07
C SER A 32 1.73 -2.85 0.66
N GLU A 33 0.75 -3.06 -0.21
CA GLU A 33 1.02 -3.46 -1.59
C GLU A 33 1.63 -2.33 -2.44
N LEU A 34 1.18 -1.09 -2.25
CA LEU A 34 1.80 0.09 -2.86
C LEU A 34 3.25 0.29 -2.40
N ALA A 35 3.54 0.03 -1.12
CA ALA A 35 4.91 0.05 -0.60
C ALA A 35 5.78 -1.05 -1.22
N ASP A 36 5.25 -2.28 -1.36
CA ASP A 36 5.91 -3.37 -2.09
C ASP A 36 6.21 -2.95 -3.55
N CYS A 37 5.32 -2.19 -4.19
CA CYS A 37 5.51 -1.67 -5.54
C CYS A 37 6.53 -0.54 -5.65
N ALA A 38 6.51 0.43 -4.74
CA ALA A 38 7.51 1.49 -4.69
C ALA A 38 8.92 0.89 -4.50
N ALA A 39 9.06 -0.03 -3.54
CA ALA A 39 10.29 -0.76 -3.28
C ALA A 39 10.79 -1.54 -4.52
N TYR A 40 9.89 -2.23 -5.22
CA TYR A 40 10.24 -2.91 -6.47
C TYR A 40 10.79 -1.94 -7.52
N TYR A 41 10.12 -0.81 -7.74
CA TYR A 41 10.55 0.17 -8.73
C TYR A 41 11.89 0.83 -8.37
N HIS A 42 12.12 1.17 -7.10
CA HIS A 42 13.41 1.70 -6.63
C HIS A 42 14.54 0.70 -6.84
N ILE A 43 14.36 -0.55 -6.41
CA ILE A 43 15.38 -1.59 -6.62
C ILE A 43 15.66 -1.80 -8.10
N ALA A 44 14.60 -1.79 -8.94
CA ALA A 44 14.75 -1.93 -10.39
C ALA A 44 15.48 -0.75 -11.03
N SER A 45 15.15 0.49 -10.66
CA SER A 45 15.85 1.68 -11.16
C SER A 45 17.31 1.70 -10.74
N ASP A 46 17.60 1.37 -9.48
CA ASP A 46 18.96 1.38 -8.94
C ASP A 46 19.83 0.31 -9.60
N ALA A 47 19.29 -0.90 -9.74
CA ALA A 47 20.01 -2.00 -10.38
C ALA A 47 20.30 -1.71 -11.86
N ILE A 48 19.37 -1.05 -12.58
CA ILE A 48 19.58 -0.68 -13.99
C ILE A 48 20.53 0.52 -14.11
N SER A 49 20.42 1.53 -13.24
CA SER A 49 21.38 2.65 -13.18
C SER A 49 22.81 2.16 -12.94
N ALA A 50 22.99 1.20 -12.04
CA ALA A 50 24.29 0.61 -11.73
C ALA A 50 24.92 -0.18 -12.90
N MET A 51 24.19 -0.41 -14.00
CA MET A 51 24.73 -1.00 -15.22
C MET A 51 25.50 0.01 -16.09
N ASP A 52 25.43 1.31 -15.77
CA ASP A 52 26.09 2.41 -16.50
C ASP A 52 25.85 2.34 -18.02
N ALA A 53 24.58 2.15 -18.39
CA ALA A 53 24.12 1.94 -19.75
C ALA A 53 23.28 3.15 -20.23
N PRO A 54 23.84 4.12 -20.98
CA PRO A 54 23.15 5.35 -21.37
C PRO A 54 21.83 5.12 -22.12
N GLN A 55 21.74 4.04 -22.92
CA GLN A 55 20.53 3.65 -23.63
C GLN A 55 19.36 3.26 -22.71
N MET A 56 19.63 2.98 -21.43
CA MET A 56 18.65 2.63 -20.41
C MET A 56 18.19 3.82 -19.57
N ALA A 57 18.73 5.03 -19.77
CA ALA A 57 18.38 6.21 -18.96
C ALA A 57 16.86 6.46 -18.90
N ALA A 58 16.19 6.45 -20.04
CA ALA A 58 14.73 6.62 -20.10
C ALA A 58 13.94 5.50 -19.38
N VAL A 59 14.54 4.31 -19.23
CA VAL A 59 13.94 3.21 -18.46
C VAL A 59 14.09 3.47 -16.97
N VAL A 60 15.26 3.93 -16.53
CA VAL A 60 15.49 4.35 -15.14
C VAL A 60 14.50 5.43 -14.76
N ASP A 61 14.40 6.51 -15.53
CA ASP A 61 13.51 7.65 -15.23
C ASP A 61 12.05 7.20 -15.06
N ARG A 62 11.58 6.32 -15.94
CA ARG A 62 10.20 5.79 -15.87
C ARG A 62 9.99 4.93 -14.62
N LEU A 63 10.97 4.12 -14.23
CA LEU A 63 10.89 3.28 -13.04
C LEU A 63 10.89 4.15 -11.79
N THR A 64 11.78 5.13 -11.70
CA THR A 64 11.81 6.12 -10.60
C THR A 64 10.46 6.82 -10.46
N LEU A 65 9.90 7.34 -11.56
CA LEU A 65 8.58 7.97 -11.55
C LEU A 65 7.47 7.01 -11.08
N SER A 66 7.53 5.74 -11.48
CA SER A 66 6.55 4.73 -11.05
C SER A 66 6.65 4.44 -9.55
N GLY A 67 7.87 4.44 -8.99
CA GLY A 67 8.11 4.32 -7.55
C GLY A 67 7.55 5.51 -6.77
N GLU A 68 7.79 6.72 -7.27
CA GLU A 68 7.23 7.95 -6.71
C GLU A 68 5.69 7.94 -6.76
N GLN A 69 5.10 7.55 -7.88
CA GLN A 69 3.64 7.43 -8.02
C GLN A 69 3.04 6.45 -7.01
N ALA A 70 3.66 5.29 -6.81
CA ALA A 70 3.21 4.32 -5.80
C ALA A 70 3.29 4.89 -4.38
N SER A 71 4.38 5.60 -4.05
CA SER A 71 4.53 6.29 -2.77
C SER A 71 3.47 7.37 -2.57
N GLN A 72 3.20 8.19 -3.59
CA GLN A 72 2.20 9.26 -3.51
C GLN A 72 0.78 8.73 -3.37
N LEU A 73 0.44 7.61 -4.03
CA LEU A 73 -0.84 6.94 -3.82
C LEU A 73 -0.97 6.42 -2.39
N ALA A 74 0.09 5.84 -1.82
CA ALA A 74 0.07 5.33 -0.44
C ALA A 74 -0.12 6.47 0.58
N LYS A 75 0.47 7.65 0.32
CA LYS A 75 0.34 8.85 1.17
C LYS A 75 -1.07 9.44 1.21
N GLN A 76 -1.99 8.98 0.36
CA GLN A 76 -3.40 9.37 0.44
C GLN A 76 -4.13 8.72 1.62
N TYR A 77 -3.60 7.60 2.14
CA TYR A 77 -4.24 6.78 3.18
C TYR A 77 -3.44 6.73 4.48
N GLN A 78 -2.12 6.91 4.40
CA GLN A 78 -1.23 6.93 5.56
C GLN A 78 -0.29 8.13 5.54
N THR A 79 0.32 8.44 6.68
CA THR A 79 1.27 9.55 6.77
C THR A 79 2.56 9.26 6.01
N GLU A 80 3.30 10.31 5.64
CA GLU A 80 4.59 10.18 4.96
C GLU A 80 5.59 9.31 5.73
N GLU A 81 5.63 9.44 7.06
CA GLU A 81 6.51 8.63 7.92
C GLU A 81 6.15 7.15 7.87
N GLN A 82 4.85 6.82 7.94
CA GLN A 82 4.36 5.45 7.85
C GLN A 82 4.67 4.83 6.47
N VAL A 83 4.39 5.57 5.39
CA VAL A 83 4.66 5.12 4.02
C VAL A 83 6.16 4.92 3.79
N SER A 84 6.99 5.86 4.23
CA SER A 84 8.45 5.75 4.12
C SER A 84 8.99 4.52 4.87
N ALA A 85 8.53 4.29 6.10
CA ALA A 85 8.90 3.12 6.88
C ALA A 85 8.47 1.81 6.20
N ALA A 86 7.25 1.78 5.62
CA ALA A 86 6.74 0.62 4.89
C ALA A 86 7.57 0.32 3.62
N ILE A 87 7.94 1.35 2.86
CA ILE A 87 8.79 1.21 1.66
C ILE A 87 10.16 0.67 2.04
N ILE A 88 10.82 1.23 3.06
CA ILE A 88 12.14 0.76 3.53
C ILE A 88 12.06 -0.70 3.99
N ALA A 89 10.99 -1.07 4.71
CA ALA A 89 10.78 -2.46 5.13
C ALA A 89 10.60 -3.40 3.92
N ALA A 90 9.82 -2.98 2.92
CA ALA A 90 9.61 -3.72 1.68
C ALA A 90 10.89 -3.85 0.85
N GLU A 91 11.71 -2.80 0.74
CA GLU A 91 13.01 -2.84 0.06
C GLU A 91 13.94 -3.88 0.71
N LYS A 92 14.07 -3.85 2.03
CA LYS A 92 14.88 -4.83 2.78
C LYS A 92 14.38 -6.25 2.58
N LYS A 93 13.05 -6.45 2.61
CA LYS A 93 12.40 -7.73 2.36
C LYS A 93 12.72 -8.22 0.95
N HIS A 94 12.52 -7.39 -0.08
CA HIS A 94 12.78 -7.75 -1.47
C HIS A 94 14.25 -8.09 -1.71
N GLN A 95 15.16 -7.27 -1.20
CA GLN A 95 16.60 -7.52 -1.27
C GLN A 95 16.99 -8.87 -0.65
N SER A 96 16.35 -9.27 0.47
CA SER A 96 16.61 -10.57 1.09
C SER A 96 16.16 -11.77 0.23
N THR A 97 15.24 -11.56 -0.71
CA THR A 97 14.78 -12.60 -1.66
C THR A 97 15.57 -12.64 -2.96
N MET A 98 16.45 -11.65 -3.19
CA MET A 98 17.28 -11.59 -4.39
C MET A 98 18.55 -12.45 -4.23
N PRO A 99 18.91 -13.27 -5.23
CA PRO A 99 20.16 -14.04 -5.21
C PRO A 99 21.43 -13.18 -5.10
N ASN A 100 21.36 -11.95 -5.64
CA ASN A 100 22.36 -10.89 -5.49
C ASN A 100 21.70 -9.55 -5.88
N GLY A 101 22.32 -8.42 -5.52
CA GLY A 101 21.78 -7.07 -5.77
C GLY A 101 21.60 -6.68 -7.24
N LYS A 102 21.96 -7.53 -8.21
CA LYS A 102 21.77 -7.31 -9.65
C LYS A 102 20.69 -8.21 -10.26
N SER A 103 20.16 -9.16 -9.50
CA SER A 103 19.24 -10.18 -10.00
C SER A 103 17.78 -9.73 -9.85
N LEU A 104 17.31 -8.93 -10.81
CA LEU A 104 15.93 -8.44 -10.84
C LEU A 104 14.88 -9.48 -11.25
N GLY A 105 15.28 -10.57 -11.89
CA GLY A 105 14.36 -11.58 -12.46
C GLY A 105 13.24 -12.03 -11.51
N PRO A 106 13.53 -12.47 -10.27
CA PRO A 106 12.51 -12.85 -9.30
C PRO A 106 11.54 -11.72 -8.94
N LEU A 107 12.06 -10.51 -8.74
CA LEU A 107 11.23 -9.34 -8.42
C LEU A 107 10.35 -8.94 -9.61
N MET A 108 10.90 -8.90 -10.81
CA MET A 108 10.15 -8.62 -12.02
C MET A 108 9.03 -9.63 -12.25
N GLY A 109 9.30 -10.93 -12.05
CA GLY A 109 8.28 -11.97 -12.20
C GLY A 109 7.12 -11.82 -11.21
N LYS A 110 7.40 -11.33 -10.00
CA LYS A 110 6.38 -11.19 -8.94
C LYS A 110 5.63 -9.85 -8.99
N TYR A 111 6.32 -8.76 -9.27
CA TYR A 111 5.80 -7.41 -9.02
C TYR A 111 5.49 -6.62 -10.29
N LYS A 112 6.13 -6.91 -11.44
CA LYS A 112 6.03 -6.06 -12.62
C LYS A 112 4.59 -5.82 -13.08
N GLU A 113 3.83 -6.89 -13.33
CA GLU A 113 2.48 -6.76 -13.88
C GLU A 113 1.48 -6.28 -12.82
N THR A 114 1.59 -6.78 -11.59
CA THR A 114 0.76 -6.34 -10.47
C THR A 114 0.93 -4.84 -10.21
N CYS A 115 2.16 -4.37 -10.04
CA CYS A 115 2.43 -2.96 -9.76
C CYS A 115 2.05 -2.04 -10.92
N LYS A 116 2.23 -2.48 -12.17
CA LYS A 116 1.73 -1.74 -13.33
C LYS A 116 0.20 -1.65 -13.29
N SER A 117 -0.50 -2.73 -12.96
CA SER A 117 -1.96 -2.75 -12.89
C SER A 117 -2.49 -1.85 -11.77
N ILE A 118 -1.82 -1.84 -10.61
CA ILE A 118 -2.24 -1.04 -9.45
C ILE A 118 -2.11 0.45 -9.75
N LEU A 119 -1.01 0.88 -10.36
CA LEU A 119 -0.84 2.28 -10.76
C LEU A 119 -1.83 2.71 -11.84
N ALA A 120 -2.24 1.79 -12.73
CA ALA A 120 -3.21 2.08 -13.78
C ALA A 120 -4.66 2.12 -13.27
N GLN A 121 -5.00 1.31 -12.27
CA GLN A 121 -6.35 1.16 -11.74
C GLN A 121 -6.33 1.03 -10.20
N PRO A 122 -5.93 2.09 -9.48
CA PRO A 122 -5.75 2.04 -8.02
C PRO A 122 -7.07 1.78 -7.29
N GLU A 123 -8.16 2.41 -7.71
CA GLU A 123 -9.50 2.23 -7.13
C GLU A 123 -9.96 0.77 -7.21
N LYS A 124 -9.82 0.15 -8.38
CA LYS A 124 -10.16 -1.27 -8.57
C LYS A 124 -9.32 -2.19 -7.68
N ARG A 125 -8.08 -1.81 -7.37
CA ARG A 125 -7.25 -2.59 -6.44
C ARG A 125 -7.67 -2.39 -5.00
N LEU A 126 -8.05 -1.18 -4.61
CA LEU A 126 -8.62 -0.92 -3.30
C LEU A 126 -9.92 -1.69 -3.11
N ASP A 127 -10.82 -1.70 -4.10
CA ASP A 127 -12.06 -2.49 -4.09
C ASP A 127 -11.80 -3.99 -3.86
N TYR A 128 -10.74 -4.53 -4.49
CA TYR A 128 -10.31 -5.91 -4.24
C TYR A 128 -9.96 -6.12 -2.78
N TRP A 129 -9.20 -5.21 -2.17
CA TRP A 129 -8.83 -5.34 -0.76
C TRP A 129 -10.05 -5.21 0.14
N THR A 130 -10.94 -4.26 -0.12
CA THR A 130 -12.21 -4.14 0.59
C THR A 130 -13.01 -5.44 0.53
N MET A 131 -13.06 -6.12 -0.61
CA MET A 131 -13.73 -7.41 -0.75
C MET A 131 -13.06 -8.55 0.01
N VAL A 132 -11.72 -8.58 0.04
CA VAL A 132 -10.96 -9.68 0.65
C VAL A 132 -10.80 -9.53 2.16
N THR A 133 -10.84 -8.30 2.67
CA THR A 133 -10.80 -7.99 4.11
C THR A 133 -12.20 -7.87 4.74
N MET A 134 -13.26 -8.16 3.98
CA MET A 134 -14.65 -8.24 4.46
C MET A 134 -14.96 -9.55 5.18
#